data_AF-A0A173H037-F1
#
_entry.id   AF-A0A173H037-F1
#
_cell.length_a   1.000
_cell.length_b   1.000
_cell.length_c   1.000
_cell.angle_alpha   90.00
_cell.angle_beta   90.00
_cell.angle_gamma   90.00
#
_symmetry.space_group_name_H-M   'P 1'
#
loop_
_entity.id
_entity.type
_entity.pdbx_description
1 polymer ?
#
loop_
_entity_poly.entity_id
_entity_poly.type
_entity_poly.pdbx_seq_one_letter_code
_entity_poly.pdbx_strand_id
1 'polypeptide(L)'
;MSREYVYQFDINGYVIIPNALSHSHVQRLQGFWSSNLTAHRLHDVNFDWGEDWRGLIDTESVYSFLDIVYRSKFRLDHMFCADERFVSSGGQLHHQADMFDEGIY
;
A
#
# COMPACT_ATOMS: atom_id res chain seq x y z
N MET A 1 -1.35 6.17 -18.18
CA MET A 1 -1.07 7.02 -17.01
C MET A 1 -0.07 8.12 -17.39
N SER A 2 -0.11 9.30 -16.75
CA SER A 2 0.70 10.48 -17.13
C SER A 2 2.20 10.32 -16.84
N ARG A 3 3.07 10.78 -17.74
CA ARG A 3 4.53 10.91 -17.52
C ARG A 3 4.87 11.78 -16.30
N GLU A 4 3.94 12.65 -15.91
CA GLU A 4 4.06 13.49 -14.73
C GLU A 4 4.24 12.69 -13.43
N TYR A 5 3.53 11.57 -13.27
CA TYR A 5 3.65 10.74 -12.07
C TYR A 5 5.02 10.08 -11.95
N VAL A 6 5.57 9.63 -13.08
CA VAL A 6 6.94 9.09 -13.12
C VAL A 6 7.95 10.19 -12.78
N TYR A 7 7.79 11.38 -13.35
CA TYR A 7 8.66 12.52 -13.03
C TYR A 7 8.60 12.91 -11.54
N GLN A 8 7.40 12.94 -10.94
CA GLN A 8 7.25 13.22 -9.50
C GLN A 8 7.92 12.13 -8.64
N PHE A 9 7.80 10.87 -9.04
CA PHE A 9 8.47 9.78 -8.36
C PHE A 9 10.00 9.90 -8.44
N ASP A 10 10.55 10.20 -9.62
CA ASP A 10 11.99 10.35 -9.83
C ASP A 10 12.60 11.48 -8.98
N ILE A 11 11.86 12.59 -8.79
CA ILE A 11 12.34 13.76 -8.04
C ILE A 11 12.10 13.63 -6.53
N ASN A 12 10.96 13.08 -6.12
CA ASN A 12 10.56 13.08 -4.70
C ASN A 12 10.87 11.76 -3.99
N GLY A 13 11.13 10.68 -4.73
CA GLY A 13 11.18 9.31 -4.20
C GLY A 13 9.80 8.74 -3.85
N TYR A 14 8.71 9.47 -4.11
CA TYR A 14 7.33 9.03 -3.90
C TYR A 14 6.36 9.71 -4.87
N VAL A 15 5.17 9.14 -5.00
CA VAL A 15 4.07 9.73 -5.78
C VAL A 15 2.73 9.48 -5.09
N ILE A 16 1.78 10.41 -5.25
CA ILE A 16 0.41 10.27 -4.77
C ILE A 16 -0.51 10.01 -5.95
N ILE A 17 -1.19 8.87 -5.96
CA ILE A 17 -2.19 8.51 -6.98
C ILE A 17 -3.58 8.77 -6.38
N PRO A 18 -4.25 9.87 -6.75
CA PRO A 18 -5.55 10.21 -6.19
C PRO A 18 -6.62 9.23 -6.65
N ASN A 19 -7.60 8.94 -5.79
CA ASN A 19 -8.73 8.07 -6.10
C ASN A 19 -8.32 6.69 -6.63
N ALA A 20 -7.20 6.14 -6.14
CA ALA A 20 -6.76 4.79 -6.51
C ALA A 20 -7.85 3.74 -6.24
N LEU A 21 -8.62 3.96 -5.17
CA LEU A 21 -9.82 3.20 -4.82
C LEU A 21 -11.06 4.09 -4.96
N SER A 22 -12.17 3.47 -5.35
CA SER A 22 -13.46 4.13 -5.34
C SER A 22 -13.95 4.38 -3.90
N HIS A 23 -14.76 5.43 -3.70
CA HIS A 23 -15.31 5.75 -2.39
C HIS A 23 -16.10 4.58 -1.78
N SER A 24 -16.86 3.85 -2.60
CA SER A 24 -17.66 2.71 -2.12
C SER A 24 -16.79 1.54 -1.66
N HIS A 25 -15.65 1.29 -2.32
CA HIS A 25 -14.69 0.26 -1.92
C HIS A 25 -14.04 0.60 -0.58
N VAL A 26 -13.62 1.86 -0.41
CA VAL A 26 -13.09 2.36 0.87
C VAL A 26 -14.11 2.17 2.01
N GLN A 27 -15.38 2.52 1.78
CA GLN A 27 -16.43 2.35 2.79
C GLN A 27 -16.63 0.88 3.21
N ARG A 28 -16.58 -0.07 2.26
CA ARG A 28 -16.71 -1.50 2.58
C ARG A 28 -15.53 -2.03 3.37
N LEU A 29 -14.30 -1.66 2.98
CA LEU A 29 -13.10 -2.00 3.74
C LEU A 29 -13.16 -1.46 5.18
N GLN A 30 -13.56 -0.20 5.34
CA GLN A 30 -13.72 0.43 6.66
C GLN A 30 -14.82 -0.23 7.50
N GLY A 31 -15.93 -0.63 6.87
CA GLY A 31 -17.00 -1.36 7.54
C GLY A 31 -16.54 -2.72 8.06
N PHE A 32 -15.83 -3.49 7.23
CA PHE A 32 -15.22 -4.75 7.64
C PHE A 32 -14.21 -4.54 8.76
N TRP A 33 -13.29 -3.59 8.59
CA TRP A 33 -12.27 -3.26 9.58
C TRP A 33 -12.86 -2.94 10.95
N SER A 34 -13.81 -2.00 10.98
CA SER A 34 -14.43 -1.52 12.23
C SER A 34 -15.16 -2.63 12.97
N SER A 35 -15.73 -3.59 12.23
CA SER A 35 -16.52 -4.68 12.80
C SER A 35 -15.67 -5.87 13.27
N ASN A 36 -14.51 -6.09 12.67
CA ASN A 36 -13.77 -7.35 12.84
C ASN A 36 -12.34 -7.19 13.37
N LEU A 37 -11.67 -6.06 13.11
CA LEU A 37 -10.21 -5.95 13.24
C LEU A 37 -9.75 -4.94 14.30
N THR A 38 -10.67 -4.32 15.05
CA THR A 38 -10.34 -3.28 16.05
C THR A 38 -9.70 -3.81 17.34
N ALA A 39 -9.64 -5.13 17.52
CA ALA A 39 -9.09 -5.76 18.72
C ALA A 39 -7.54 -5.73 18.79
N HIS A 40 -6.86 -5.57 17.65
CA HIS A 40 -5.40 -5.55 17.56
C HIS A 40 -4.91 -4.33 16.78
N ARG A 41 -3.65 -3.93 17.04
CA ARG A 41 -3.04 -2.72 16.45
C ARG A 41 -2.40 -2.95 15.08
N LEU A 42 -2.00 -4.18 14.79
CA LEU A 42 -1.32 -4.56 13.56
C LEU A 42 -1.92 -5.86 13.06
N HIS A 43 -2.22 -5.93 11.78
CA HIS A 43 -2.73 -7.13 11.12
C HIS A 43 -2.04 -7.30 9.78
N ASP A 44 -1.50 -8.49 9.54
CA ASP A 44 -1.23 -8.91 8.18
C ASP A 44 -2.57 -9.06 7.46
N VAL A 45 -2.67 -8.54 6.23
CA VAL A 45 -3.90 -8.69 5.47
C VAL A 45 -4.10 -10.15 5.12
N ASN A 46 -5.25 -10.69 5.49
CA ASN A 46 -5.70 -11.99 5.03
C ASN A 46 -6.64 -11.82 3.84
N PHE A 47 -6.23 -12.34 2.69
CA PHE A 47 -7.02 -12.27 1.45
C PHE A 47 -8.31 -13.09 1.49
N ASP A 48 -8.52 -13.92 2.50
CA ASP A 48 -9.78 -14.63 2.72
C ASP A 48 -10.83 -13.80 3.47
N TRP A 49 -10.51 -12.55 3.86
CA TRP A 49 -11.48 -11.60 4.40
C TRP A 49 -12.52 -11.13 3.38
N GLY A 50 -12.31 -11.39 2.10
CA GLY A 50 -13.30 -11.19 1.04
C GLY A 50 -12.76 -10.42 -0.16
N GLU A 51 -13.61 -10.29 -1.18
CA GLU A 51 -13.24 -9.70 -2.48
C GLU A 51 -12.80 -8.25 -2.39
N ASP A 52 -13.31 -7.47 -1.43
CA ASP A 52 -12.84 -6.09 -1.23
C ASP A 52 -11.36 -6.05 -0.81
N TRP A 53 -10.90 -7.02 -0.01
CA TRP A 53 -9.49 -7.10 0.41
C TRP A 53 -8.61 -7.69 -0.68
N ARG A 54 -9.10 -8.69 -1.44
CA ARG A 54 -8.42 -9.22 -2.63
C ARG A 54 -8.25 -8.14 -3.71
N GLY A 55 -9.27 -7.31 -3.89
CA GLY A 55 -9.26 -6.21 -4.86
C GLY A 55 -8.31 -5.07 -4.53
N LEU A 56 -7.60 -5.11 -3.40
CA LEU A 56 -6.45 -4.23 -3.16
C LEU A 56 -5.22 -4.67 -3.96
N ILE A 57 -5.10 -5.96 -4.24
CA ILE A 57 -4.07 -6.51 -5.12
C ILE A 57 -4.32 -5.96 -6.53
N ASP A 58 -3.25 -5.55 -7.21
CA ASP A 58 -3.26 -5.12 -8.60
C ASP A 58 -4.30 -4.03 -8.92
N THR A 59 -4.52 -3.10 -7.97
CA THR A 59 -5.35 -1.91 -8.21
C THR A 59 -4.86 -1.19 -9.48
N GLU A 60 -5.66 -1.16 -10.54
CA GLU A 60 -5.22 -0.82 -11.91
C GLU A 60 -4.39 0.48 -12.01
N SER A 61 -4.81 1.54 -11.31
CA SER A 61 -4.10 2.82 -11.31
C SER A 61 -2.71 2.75 -10.68
N VAL A 62 -2.54 1.90 -9.65
CA VAL A 62 -1.28 1.63 -8.98
C VAL A 62 -0.46 0.62 -9.78
N TYR A 63 -1.09 -0.46 -10.26
CA TYR A 63 -0.42 -1.50 -11.05
C TYR A 63 0.20 -0.92 -12.32
N SER A 64 -0.58 -0.14 -13.09
CA SER A 64 -0.09 0.58 -14.27
C SER A 64 1.13 1.47 -13.97
N PHE A 65 1.24 2.00 -12.74
CA PHE A 65 2.39 2.78 -12.32
C PHE A 65 3.61 1.93 -12.02
N LEU A 66 3.43 0.89 -11.22
CA LEU A 66 4.49 -0.05 -10.88
C LEU A 66 5.04 -0.75 -12.14
N ASP A 67 4.17 -1.08 -13.10
CA ASP A 67 4.56 -1.67 -14.38
C ASP A 67 5.57 -0.81 -15.15
N ILE A 68 5.36 0.50 -15.17
CA ILE A 68 6.26 1.45 -15.82
C ILE A 68 7.57 1.59 -15.04
N VAL A 69 7.47 1.86 -13.73
CA VAL A 69 8.65 2.16 -12.89
C VAL A 69 9.57 0.95 -12.77
N TYR A 70 8.99 -0.23 -12.54
CA TYR A 70 9.74 -1.47 -12.33
C TYR A 70 9.86 -2.33 -13.59
N ARG A 71 9.34 -1.88 -14.75
CA ARG A 71 9.38 -2.62 -16.02
C ARG A 71 8.82 -4.05 -15.87
N SER A 72 7.67 -4.13 -15.22
CA SER A 72 6.98 -5.39 -14.88
C SER A 72 7.78 -6.35 -13.98
N LYS A 73 8.85 -5.89 -13.30
CA LYS A 73 9.66 -6.70 -12.38
C LYS A 73 9.34 -6.36 -10.93
N PHE A 74 8.14 -6.71 -10.49
CA PHE A 74 7.72 -6.56 -9.11
C PHE A 74 6.73 -7.66 -8.74
N ARG A 75 6.56 -7.88 -7.45
CA ARG A 75 5.53 -8.73 -6.87
C ARG A 75 5.06 -8.13 -5.56
N LEU A 76 3.86 -8.48 -5.14
CA LEU A 76 3.46 -8.22 -3.77
C LEU A 76 4.38 -9.00 -2.83
N ASP A 77 5.06 -8.29 -1.93
CA ASP A 77 5.90 -8.88 -0.89
C ASP A 77 5.11 -9.05 0.40
N HIS A 78 4.54 -7.95 0.90
CA HIS A 78 3.79 -7.92 2.15
C HIS A 78 2.71 -6.83 2.12
N MET A 79 1.60 -7.08 2.81
CA MET A 79 0.56 -6.07 3.06
C MET A 79 0.03 -6.22 4.48
N PHE A 80 -0.01 -5.12 5.20
CA PHE A 80 -0.51 -5.06 6.56
C PHE A 80 -1.39 -3.82 6.73
N CYS A 81 -2.11 -3.79 7.85
CA CYS A 81 -2.86 -2.64 8.29
C CYS A 81 -2.53 -2.35 9.75
N ALA A 82 -2.44 -1.07 10.07
CA ALA A 82 -2.12 -0.59 11.42
C ALA A 82 -3.20 0.38 11.93
N ASP A 83 -3.59 0.21 13.20
CA ASP A 83 -4.30 1.24 13.97
C ASP A 83 -3.26 2.10 14.70
N GLU A 84 -2.92 3.23 14.08
CA GLU A 84 -2.03 4.22 14.69
C GLU A 84 -2.84 5.29 15.42
N ARG A 85 -2.90 5.17 16.76
CA ARG A 85 -3.27 6.29 17.62
C ARG A 85 -2.06 7.21 17.67
N PHE A 86 -2.08 8.31 16.92
CA PHE A 86 -1.04 9.34 16.76
C PHE A 86 -0.50 9.95 18.08
N VAL A 87 0.15 9.12 18.90
CA VAL A 87 1.04 9.49 20.01
C VAL A 87 2.23 8.52 19.95
N SER A 88 2.86 8.42 18.78
CA SER A 88 4.17 7.81 18.67
C SER A 88 5.20 8.93 18.82
N SER A 89 5.66 9.18 20.04
CA SER A 89 6.86 10.00 20.29
C SER A 89 8.16 9.28 19.89
N GLY A 90 8.07 8.08 19.29
CA GLY A 90 9.21 7.21 18.98
C GLY A 90 9.51 7.01 17.49
N GLY A 91 8.65 7.47 16.58
CA GLY A 91 8.93 7.42 15.15
C GLY A 91 10.07 8.37 14.78
N GLN A 92 11.28 7.83 14.63
CA GLN A 92 12.43 8.58 14.11
C GLN A 92 12.40 8.59 12.57
N LEU A 93 13.10 9.54 11.96
CA LEU A 93 13.37 9.48 10.53
C LEU A 93 14.15 8.19 10.23
N HIS A 94 13.57 7.32 9.41
CA HIS A 94 14.18 6.07 8.97
C HIS A 94 13.81 5.83 7.50
N HIS A 95 14.62 5.01 6.82
CA HIS A 95 14.35 4.57 5.47
C HIS A 95 13.88 3.11 5.49
N GLN A 96 12.83 2.79 4.75
CA GLN A 96 12.28 1.43 4.69
C GLN A 96 12.91 0.66 3.52
N ALA A 97 14.24 0.50 3.52
CA ALA A 97 14.93 -0.38 2.57
C ALA A 97 15.92 -1.36 3.21
N ASP A 98 15.90 -1.53 4.54
CA ASP A 98 16.67 -2.59 5.24
C ASP A 98 16.31 -4.01 4.74
N MET A 99 15.22 -4.17 3.98
CA MET A 99 14.81 -5.44 3.34
C MET A 99 15.48 -5.71 1.99
N PHE A 100 16.28 -4.78 1.45
CA PHE A 100 16.94 -4.91 0.13
C PHE A 100 18.48 -4.94 0.21
N ASP A 101 19.07 -5.04 1.40
CA ASP A 101 20.51 -5.21 1.55
C ASP A 101 20.92 -6.65 1.22
N GLU A 102 21.63 -6.78 0.09
CA GLU A 102 22.28 -7.96 -0.49
C GLU A 102 21.40 -9.16 -0.93
N GLY A 103 21.14 -9.25 -2.26
CA GLY A 103 21.14 -10.56 -2.93
C GLY A 103 19.85 -11.06 -3.59
N ILE A 104 18.83 -10.24 -3.82
CA ILE A 104 17.69 -10.66 -4.67
C ILE A 104 17.88 -10.11 -6.10
N TYR A 105 18.65 -10.85 -6.90
CA TYR A 105 18.65 -10.80 -8.37
C TYR A 105 18.04 -12.09 -8.93
#